data_AF-A0AAU7D398-F1
#
_entry.id   AF-A0AAU7D398-F1
#
_cell.length_a   1.000
_cell.length_b   1.000
_cell.length_c   1.000
_cell.angle_alpha   90.00
_cell.angle_beta   90.00
_cell.angle_gamma   90.00
#
_symmetry.space_group_name_H-M   'P 1'
#
loop_
_entity.id
_entity.type
_entity.pdbx_description
1 polymer ?
#
loop_
_entity_poly.entity_id
_entity_poly.type
_entity_poly.pdbx_seq_one_letter_code
_entity_poly.pdbx_strand_id
1 'polypeptide(L)'
;MSITAPFPDSAQMVRTDVFREPATPKRVIRRRPSQTQGQALEKLGRAIEYLLDSRLALIHEPSTKADVEALDILMRLNRCVFSECEEIVPVSQRLKSWMASRVRAH
;
A
#
# COMPACT_ATOMS: atom_id res chain seq x y z
N MET A 1 -6.17 -22.67 53.83
CA MET A 1 -7.05 -23.17 52.76
C MET A 1 -6.74 -22.37 51.51
N SER A 2 -5.91 -22.92 50.63
CA SER A 2 -5.41 -22.26 49.41
C SER A 2 -6.30 -22.65 48.24
N ILE A 3 -7.03 -21.68 47.69
CA ILE A 3 -7.84 -21.84 46.48
C ILE A 3 -6.95 -21.48 45.29
N THR A 4 -6.31 -22.50 44.71
CA THR A 4 -5.57 -22.38 43.44
C THR A 4 -6.58 -22.41 42.30
N ALA A 5 -6.82 -21.26 41.68
CA ALA A 5 -7.53 -21.21 40.40
C ALA A 5 -6.64 -21.85 39.31
N PRO A 6 -7.16 -22.74 38.46
CA PRO A 6 -6.38 -23.28 37.35
C PRO A 6 -6.27 -22.21 36.27
N PHE A 7 -5.06 -21.68 36.08
CA PHE A 7 -4.73 -20.94 34.86
C PHE A 7 -4.92 -21.88 33.67
N PRO A 8 -5.63 -21.45 32.61
CA PRO A 8 -5.72 -22.25 31.39
C PRO A 8 -4.34 -22.33 30.73
N ASP A 9 -4.00 -23.56 30.38
CA ASP A 9 -2.75 -24.04 29.80
C ASP A 9 -2.29 -23.21 28.59
N SER A 10 -1.03 -22.79 28.60
CA SER A 10 -0.32 -22.02 27.57
C SER A 10 -0.22 -22.72 26.21
N ALA A 11 -0.81 -23.91 26.08
CA ALA A 11 -0.71 -24.81 24.94
C ALA A 11 -1.66 -24.47 23.76
N GLN A 12 -2.48 -23.41 23.86
CA GLN A 12 -3.41 -23.01 22.79
C GLN A 12 -3.06 -21.67 22.13
N MET A 13 -1.77 -21.39 21.89
CA MET A 13 -1.42 -20.53 20.74
C MET A 13 -1.39 -21.41 19.49
N VAL A 14 -2.57 -21.68 18.96
CA VAL A 14 -2.73 -22.06 17.55
C VAL A 14 -2.10 -20.91 16.76
N ARG A 15 -0.88 -21.13 16.29
CA ARG A 15 -0.32 -20.34 15.19
C ARG A 15 -1.33 -20.49 14.06
N THR A 16 -2.16 -19.48 13.87
CA THR A 16 -2.76 -19.26 12.57
C THR A 16 -1.58 -19.02 11.65
N ASP A 17 -1.10 -20.09 11.03
CA ASP A 17 -0.28 -20.01 9.84
C ASP A 17 -1.15 -19.28 8.83
N VAL A 18 -1.02 -17.94 8.84
CA VAL A 18 -1.51 -17.07 7.79
C VAL A 18 -0.85 -17.65 6.54
N PHE A 19 -1.67 -18.35 5.76
CA PHE A 19 -1.30 -18.99 4.52
C PHE A 19 -0.50 -17.98 3.71
N ARG A 20 0.83 -18.09 3.75
CA ARG A 20 1.73 -17.18 3.06
C ARG A 20 1.65 -17.58 1.61
N GLU A 21 0.66 -17.02 0.93
CA GLU A 21 0.51 -17.10 -0.51
C GLU A 21 1.89 -16.88 -1.15
N PRO A 22 2.34 -17.75 -2.07
CA PRO A 22 3.66 -17.62 -2.66
C PRO A 22 3.75 -16.23 -3.30
N ALA A 23 4.52 -15.36 -2.67
CA ALA A 23 4.67 -13.98 -3.08
C ALA A 23 5.31 -13.99 -4.45
N THR A 24 4.48 -13.89 -5.49
CA THR A 24 4.94 -13.52 -6.82
C THR A 24 5.79 -12.26 -6.66
N PRO A 25 6.97 -12.18 -7.29
CA PRO A 25 7.83 -11.02 -7.13
C PRO A 25 7.06 -9.78 -7.55
N LYS A 26 6.61 -8.99 -6.57
CA LYS A 26 5.88 -7.74 -6.80
C LYS A 26 6.78 -6.86 -7.65
N ARG A 27 6.41 -6.67 -8.91
CA ARG A 27 7.13 -5.78 -9.82
C ARG A 27 7.09 -4.37 -9.21
N VAL A 28 8.25 -3.90 -8.74
CA VAL A 28 8.38 -2.53 -8.25
C VAL A 28 8.34 -1.60 -9.46
N ILE A 29 7.19 -0.97 -9.69
CA ILE A 29 7.00 0.00 -10.76
C ILE A 29 7.50 1.35 -10.26
N ARG A 30 8.59 1.85 -10.85
CA ARG A 30 9.08 3.21 -10.59
C ARG A 30 8.44 4.14 -11.62
N ARG A 31 7.86 5.25 -11.18
CA ARG A 31 7.25 6.27 -12.05
C ARG A 31 7.88 7.63 -11.80
N ARG A 32 7.95 8.45 -12.85
CA ARG A 32 8.46 9.83 -12.79
C ARG A 32 7.28 10.79 -12.87
N PRO A 33 6.88 11.42 -11.77
CA PRO A 33 5.86 12.45 -11.81
C PRO A 33 6.39 13.71 -12.49
N SER A 34 5.54 14.38 -13.26
CA SER A 34 5.75 15.80 -13.61
C SER A 34 5.60 16.70 -12.37
N GLN A 35 5.98 17.97 -12.46
CA GLN A 35 5.88 18.89 -11.31
C GLN A 35 4.44 19.04 -10.81
N THR A 36 3.47 19.15 -11.71
CA THR A 36 2.04 19.26 -11.37
C THR A 36 1.51 17.97 -10.75
N GLN A 37 1.89 16.81 -11.28
CA GLN A 37 1.55 15.50 -10.69
C GLN A 37 2.21 15.32 -9.32
N GLY A 38 3.46 15.74 -9.15
CA GLY A 38 4.15 15.71 -7.85
C GLY A 38 3.43 16.54 -6.80
N GLN A 39 3.04 17.77 -7.14
CA GLN A 39 2.24 18.63 -6.25
C GLN A 39 0.86 18.03 -5.92
N ALA A 40 0.22 17.38 -6.89
CA ALA A 40 -1.05 16.70 -6.67
C ALA A 40 -0.89 15.52 -5.69
N LEU A 41 0.14 14.68 -5.88
CA LEU A 41 0.46 13.58 -4.98
C LEU A 41 0.81 14.06 -3.57
N GLU A 42 1.55 15.17 -3.45
CA GLU A 42 1.88 15.78 -2.16
C GLU A 42 0.61 16.26 -1.43
N LYS A 43 -0.26 17.00 -2.12
CA LYS A 43 -1.53 17.47 -1.54
C LYS A 43 -2.42 16.32 -1.08
N LEU A 44 -2.52 15.26 -1.89
CA LEU A 44 -3.30 14.06 -1.54
C LEU A 44 -2.69 13.31 -0.37
N GLY A 45 -1.37 13.12 -0.35
CA GLY A 45 -0.67 12.49 0.77
C GLY A 45 -0.90 13.23 2.08
N ARG A 46 -0.79 14.57 2.03
CA ARG A 46 -0.98 15.43 3.19
C ARG A 46 -2.43 15.48 3.67
N ALA A 47 -3.39 15.40 2.76
CA ALA A 47 -4.80 15.28 3.13
C ALA A 47 -5.10 13.95 3.85
N ILE A 48 -4.50 12.83 3.38
CA ILE A 48 -4.62 11.52 4.04
C ILE A 48 -4.01 11.57 5.44
N GLU A 49 -2.81 12.14 5.55
CA GLU A 49 -2.10 12.31 6.82
C GLU A 49 -2.92 13.12 7.82
N TYR A 50 -3.43 14.30 7.42
CA TYR A 50 -4.27 15.11 8.30
C TYR A 50 -5.57 14.42 8.71
N LEU A 51 -6.20 13.68 7.81
CA LEU A 51 -7.41 12.94 8.15
C LEU A 51 -7.10 11.84 9.18
N LEU A 52 -6.05 11.07 8.98
CA LEU A 52 -5.61 10.05 9.93
C LEU A 52 -5.23 10.65 11.29
N ASP A 53 -4.43 11.72 11.30
CA ASP A 53 -4.00 12.39 12.52
C ASP A 53 -5.19 12.97 13.29
N SER A 54 -6.15 13.57 12.59
CA SER A 54 -7.37 14.08 13.23
C SER A 54 -8.18 12.95 13.89
N ARG A 55 -8.29 11.79 13.22
CA ARG A 55 -8.94 10.60 13.79
C ARG A 55 -8.19 10.01 14.97
N LEU A 56 -6.86 10.02 14.94
CA LEU A 56 -6.03 9.59 16.06
C LEU A 56 -6.13 10.55 17.25
N ALA A 57 -6.35 11.85 17.02
CA ALA A 57 -6.57 12.82 18.09
C ALA A 57 -7.95 12.65 18.77
N LEU A 58 -8.95 12.16 18.03
CA LEU A 58 -10.32 11.90 18.50
C LEU A 58 -10.48 10.49 19.10
N ILE A 59 -9.59 10.09 20.03
CA ILE A 59 -9.51 8.72 20.60
C ILE A 59 -10.83 8.26 21.24
N HIS A 60 -11.63 9.20 21.74
CA HIS A 60 -12.92 8.91 22.39
C HIS A 60 -14.12 8.85 21.44
N GLU A 61 -13.95 9.23 20.18
CA GLU A 61 -15.02 9.14 19.18
C GLU A 61 -14.78 7.97 18.23
N PRO A 62 -15.78 7.10 18.00
CA PRO A 62 -15.64 6.02 17.04
C PRO A 62 -15.44 6.59 15.62
N SER A 63 -14.65 5.88 14.81
CA SER A 63 -14.50 6.22 13.39
C SER A 63 -15.85 6.18 12.71
N THR A 64 -16.23 7.28 12.05
CA THR A 64 -17.50 7.31 11.32
C THR A 64 -17.32 6.62 9.96
N LYS A 65 -18.43 6.13 9.40
CA LYS A 65 -18.43 5.59 8.03
C LYS A 65 -17.89 6.61 7.02
N ALA A 66 -18.17 7.89 7.24
CA ALA A 66 -17.71 8.98 6.39
C ALA A 66 -16.18 9.12 6.40
N ASP A 67 -15.52 8.90 7.54
CA ASP A 67 -14.05 9.00 7.63
C ASP A 67 -13.36 7.89 6.84
N VAL A 68 -13.89 6.67 6.94
CA VAL A 68 -13.38 5.52 6.18
C VAL A 68 -13.59 5.73 4.69
N GLU A 69 -14.75 6.25 4.30
CA GLU A 69 -15.06 6.56 2.90
C GLU A 69 -14.17 7.68 2.35
N ALA A 70 -13.96 8.75 3.13
CA ALA A 70 -13.06 9.85 2.76
C ALA A 70 -11.62 9.35 2.57
N LEU A 71 -11.13 8.49 3.48
CA LEU A 71 -9.80 7.89 3.35
C LEU A 71 -9.68 7.03 2.09
N ASP A 72 -10.67 6.18 1.80
CA ASP A 72 -10.68 5.32 0.62
C ASP A 72 -10.69 6.16 -0.68
N ILE A 73 -11.51 7.21 -0.74
CA ILE A 73 -11.52 8.15 -1.86
C ILE A 73 -10.15 8.80 -2.07
N LEU A 74 -9.55 9.33 -1.00
CA LEU A 74 -8.23 9.97 -1.08
C LEU A 74 -7.14 8.99 -1.52
N MET A 75 -7.15 7.75 -1.00
CA MET A 75 -6.21 6.71 -1.41
C MET A 75 -6.40 6.31 -2.87
N ARG A 76 -7.64 6.19 -3.34
CA ARG A 76 -7.94 5.88 -4.74
C ARG A 76 -7.45 6.98 -5.66
N LEU A 77 -7.73 8.26 -5.34
CA LEU A 77 -7.25 9.41 -6.10
C LEU A 77 -5.71 9.45 -6.14
N ASN A 78 -5.04 9.21 -5.01
CA ASN A 78 -3.59 9.15 -4.95
C ASN A 78 -3.03 8.07 -5.90
N ARG A 79 -3.63 6.89 -5.91
CA ARG A 79 -3.27 5.80 -6.83
C ARG A 79 -3.57 6.14 -8.30
N CYS A 80 -4.68 6.81 -8.58
CA CYS A 80 -5.02 7.26 -9.94
C CYS A 80 -3.97 8.23 -10.47
N VAL A 81 -3.64 9.29 -9.71
CA VAL A 81 -2.59 10.25 -10.12
C VAL A 81 -1.24 9.54 -10.29
N PHE A 82 -0.88 8.63 -9.39
CA PHE A 82 0.34 7.85 -9.53
C PHE A 82 0.33 6.98 -10.80
N SER A 83 -0.81 6.41 -11.17
CA SER A 83 -0.98 5.59 -12.37
C SER A 83 -0.92 6.37 -13.69
N GLU A 84 -1.07 7.69 -13.64
CA GLU A 84 -0.90 8.59 -14.79
C GLU A 84 0.54 9.07 -14.95
N CYS A 85 1.39 8.95 -13.91
CA CYS A 85 2.81 9.30 -13.99
C CYS A 85 3.57 8.38 -14.96
N GLU A 86 4.52 8.91 -15.71
CA GLU A 86 5.29 8.14 -16.70
C GLU A 86 6.08 7.00 -16.02
N GLU A 87 5.99 5.77 -16.51
CA GLU A 87 6.78 4.64 -15.97
C GLU A 87 8.26 4.78 -16.35
N ILE A 88 9.13 4.76 -15.34
CA ILE A 88 10.58 4.69 -15.52
C ILE A 88 10.92 3.26 -15.93
N VAL A 89 10.90 3.00 -17.24
CA VAL A 89 11.34 1.72 -17.79
C VAL A 89 12.84 1.57 -17.53
N PRO A 90 13.29 0.56 -16.76
CA PRO A 90 14.71 0.36 -16.50
C PRO A 90 15.44 0.08 -17.81
N VAL A 91 16.67 0.60 -17.93
CA VAL A 91 17.50 0.48 -19.14
C VAL A 91 17.70 -0.99 -19.56
N SER A 92 17.74 -1.91 -18.60
CA SER A 92 17.81 -3.36 -18.85
C SER A 92 16.57 -3.92 -19.56
N GLN A 93 15.37 -3.39 -19.30
CA GLN A 93 14.15 -3.75 -20.04
C GLN A 93 14.12 -3.11 -21.43
N ARG A 94 14.66 -1.89 -21.59
CA ARG A 94 14.84 -1.27 -22.92
C ARG A 94 15.80 -2.08 -23.79
N LEU A 95 16.89 -2.59 -23.22
CA LEU A 95 17.85 -3.42 -23.94
C LEU A 95 17.27 -4.80 -24.30
N LYS A 96 16.51 -5.42 -23.38
CA LYS A 96 15.80 -6.69 -23.65
C LYS A 96 14.75 -6.56 -24.76
N SER A 97 13.95 -5.50 -24.73
CA SER A 97 12.96 -5.25 -25.79
C SER A 97 13.63 -4.98 -27.13
N TRP A 98 14.71 -4.21 -27.16
CA TRP A 98 15.51 -3.99 -28.36
C TRP A 98 16.11 -5.29 -28.94
N MET A 99 16.74 -6.12 -28.10
CA MET A 99 17.26 -7.43 -28.52
C MET A 99 16.14 -8.35 -29.04
N ALA A 100 15.00 -8.41 -28.34
CA ALA A 100 13.86 -9.21 -28.76
C ALA A 100 13.25 -8.73 -30.10
N SER A 101 13.27 -7.42 -30.38
CA SER A 101 12.85 -6.89 -31.69
C SER A 101 13.84 -7.21 -32.80
N ARG A 102 15.15 -7.25 -32.50
CA ARG A 102 16.19 -7.62 -33.48
C ARG A 102 16.15 -9.09 -33.88
N VAL A 103 15.89 -9.98 -32.91
CA VAL A 103 15.78 -11.42 -33.15
C VAL A 103 14.55 -11.78 -33.98
N ARG A 104 13.48 -10.96 -33.92
CA ARG A 104 12.24 -11.18 -34.68
C ARG A 104 12.27 -10.60 -36.10
N ALA A 105 13.29 -9.80 -36.42
CA ALA A 105 13.49 -9.16 -37.72
C ALA A 105 14.49 -9.92 -38.62
N HIS A 106 14.97 -11.07 -38.15
CA HIS A 106 15.81 -12.03 -38.88
C HIS A 106 15.05 -13.34 -39.05
#